data_AF-A0A479ZQU2-F1
#
_entry.id   AF-A0A479ZQU2-F1
#
_cell.length_a   1.000
_cell.length_b   1.000
_cell.length_c   1.000
_cell.angle_alpha   90.00
_cell.angle_beta   90.00
_cell.angle_gamma   90.00
#
_symmetry.space_group_name_H-M   'P 1'
#
loop_
_entity.id
_entity.type
_entity.pdbx_description
1 polymer ?
#
loop_
_entity_poly.entity_id
_entity_poly.type
_entity_poly.pdbx_seq_one_letter_code
_entity_poly.pdbx_strand_id
1 'polypeptide(L)'
;MDSTKLSDTTIELSDITAWDKNGNKLLVSKVRARDIVEDITAKIENILKFEYEHNRVIIPYAMTATREEIKIFQWDGETLENVYIFPTHEVLSEYDLEFSKKRIFEYYLETLVEGWLRDLAYHWKTENPPKLQELQQIGFVENLADAAQ
;
A
#
# COMPACT_ATOMS: atom_id res chain seq x y z
N MET A 1 -1.37 2.61 -44.61
CA MET A 1 -2.25 2.50 -43.43
C MET A 1 -1.36 2.03 -42.30
N ASP A 2 -1.17 2.91 -41.32
CA ASP A 2 -0.14 2.82 -40.31
C ASP A 2 -0.58 1.86 -39.20
N SER A 3 -0.07 0.64 -39.25
CA SER A 3 -0.50 -0.49 -38.43
C SER A 3 0.52 -0.79 -37.33
N THR A 4 0.83 0.17 -36.46
CA THR A 4 1.62 -0.07 -35.23
C THR A 4 1.58 1.13 -34.30
N LYS A 5 0.41 1.39 -33.70
CA LYS A 5 0.27 2.18 -32.46
C LYS A 5 -0.92 1.65 -31.65
N LEU A 6 -0.90 0.35 -31.37
CA LEU A 6 -1.49 -0.15 -30.14
C LEU A 6 -0.35 -0.12 -29.15
N SER A 7 -0.21 0.98 -28.41
CA SER A 7 0.60 0.95 -27.20
C SER A 7 -0.12 0.01 -26.25
N ASP A 8 0.40 -1.20 -26.08
CA ASP A 8 0.01 -2.10 -25.01
C ASP A 8 0.40 -1.43 -23.68
N THR A 9 -0.42 -0.50 -23.21
CA THR A 9 -0.27 0.09 -21.89
C THR A 9 -0.44 -1.04 -20.90
N THR A 10 0.67 -1.54 -20.35
CA THR A 10 0.64 -2.55 -19.30
C THR A 10 -0.01 -1.91 -18.09
N ILE A 11 -1.22 -2.36 -17.75
CA ILE A 11 -1.92 -1.89 -16.56
C ILE A 11 -1.22 -2.53 -15.36
N GLU A 12 -0.52 -1.71 -14.59
CA GLU A 12 0.00 -2.14 -13.29
C GLU A 12 -1.19 -2.34 -12.33
N LEU A 13 -1.21 -3.47 -11.63
CA LEU A 13 -2.24 -3.79 -10.64
C LEU A 13 -1.71 -3.53 -9.23
N SER A 14 -2.60 -3.14 -8.33
CA SER A 14 -2.25 -3.04 -6.90
C SER A 14 -2.06 -4.43 -6.32
N ASP A 15 -1.04 -4.63 -5.47
CA ASP A 15 -0.83 -5.90 -4.77
C ASP A 15 -1.75 -6.03 -3.54
N ILE A 16 -2.11 -4.89 -2.92
CA ILE A 16 -3.15 -4.79 -1.90
C ILE A 16 -3.95 -3.51 -2.19
N THR A 17 -5.27 -3.58 -2.12
CA THR A 17 -6.14 -2.40 -2.16
C THR A 17 -6.85 -2.26 -0.83
N ALA A 18 -6.98 -1.03 -0.34
CA ALA A 18 -7.80 -0.71 0.82
C ALA A 18 -8.95 0.22 0.43
N TRP A 19 -10.06 0.12 1.15
CA TRP A 19 -11.28 0.87 0.87
C TRP A 19 -11.71 1.72 2.05
N ASP A 20 -12.37 2.83 1.74
CA ASP A 20 -13.03 3.67 2.73
C ASP A 20 -14.40 3.10 3.15
N LYS A 21 -15.02 3.73 4.15
CA LYS A 21 -16.35 3.36 4.67
C LYS A 21 -17.49 3.48 3.64
N ASN A 22 -17.25 4.14 2.52
CA ASN A 22 -18.21 4.28 1.42
C ASN A 22 -17.93 3.28 0.28
N GLY A 23 -16.89 2.45 0.40
CA GLY A 23 -16.46 1.50 -0.62
C GLY A 23 -15.58 2.10 -1.73
N ASN A 24 -15.12 3.34 -1.59
CA ASN A 24 -14.17 3.93 -2.53
C ASN A 24 -12.75 3.42 -2.24
N LYS A 25 -11.90 3.33 -3.27
CA LYS A 25 -10.48 3.02 -3.07
C LYS A 25 -9.83 4.11 -2.23
N LEU A 26 -9.26 3.72 -1.11
CA LEU A 26 -8.52 4.58 -0.19
C LEU A 26 -7.01 4.48 -0.40
N LEU A 27 -6.52 3.26 -0.65
CA LEU A 27 -5.10 2.97 -0.79
C LEU A 27 -4.84 1.93 -1.88
N VAL A 28 -3.78 2.15 -2.66
CA VAL A 28 -3.14 1.15 -3.53
C VAL A 28 -1.71 0.91 -3.08
N SER A 29 -1.17 -0.27 -3.32
CA SER A 29 0.17 -0.61 -2.88
C SER A 29 0.94 -1.53 -3.80
N LYS A 30 2.26 -1.51 -3.61
CA LYS A 30 3.17 -2.54 -4.12
C LYS A 30 3.98 -3.16 -2.99
N VAL A 31 4.08 -4.48 -2.98
CA VAL A 31 4.76 -5.26 -1.94
C VAL A 31 5.88 -6.08 -2.57
N ARG A 32 7.11 -5.94 -2.07
CA ARG A 32 8.27 -6.71 -2.58
C ARG A 32 9.11 -7.24 -1.44
N ALA A 33 9.19 -8.57 -1.36
CA ALA A 33 10.09 -9.23 -0.40
C ALA A 33 11.43 -9.65 -1.00
N ARG A 34 11.58 -9.54 -2.33
CA ARG A 34 12.78 -9.97 -3.06
C ARG A 34 13.79 -8.84 -3.11
N ASP A 35 15.06 -9.20 -3.04
CA ASP A 35 16.19 -8.27 -3.19
C ASP A 35 16.45 -7.92 -4.68
N ILE A 36 15.38 -7.68 -5.44
CA ILE A 36 15.45 -7.23 -6.83
C ILE A 36 15.26 -5.71 -6.83
N VAL A 37 16.16 -5.00 -7.50
CA VAL A 37 16.02 -3.55 -7.69
C VAL A 37 14.85 -3.29 -8.63
N GLU A 38 13.70 -2.96 -8.05
CA GLU A 38 12.48 -2.56 -8.75
C GLU A 38 12.01 -1.23 -8.17
N ASP A 39 11.71 -0.25 -9.03
CA ASP A 39 11.13 1.02 -8.61
C ASP A 39 9.63 0.85 -8.39
N ILE A 40 9.28 0.28 -7.24
CA ILE A 40 7.88 0.07 -6.86
C ILE A 40 7.13 1.39 -6.59
N THR A 41 7.85 2.47 -6.29
CA THR A 41 7.26 3.81 -6.15
C THR A 41 6.76 4.31 -7.50
N ALA A 42 7.57 4.21 -8.56
CA ALA A 42 7.13 4.57 -9.91
C ALA A 42 5.92 3.73 -10.36
N LYS A 43 5.86 2.45 -9.95
CA LYS A 43 4.71 1.58 -10.26
C LYS A 43 3.42 2.00 -9.56
N ILE A 44 3.45 2.34 -8.27
CA ILE A 44 2.26 2.86 -7.59
C ILE A 44 1.82 4.20 -8.18
N GLU A 45 2.77 5.06 -8.55
CA GLU A 45 2.46 6.36 -9.17
C GLU A 45 1.76 6.18 -10.53
N ASN A 46 2.19 5.18 -11.32
CA ASN A 46 1.52 4.84 -12.58
C ASN A 46 0.07 4.34 -12.35
N ILE A 47 -0.19 3.57 -11.29
CA ILE A 47 -1.55 3.15 -10.92
C ILE A 47 -2.42 4.37 -10.60
N LEU A 48 -1.91 5.28 -9.77
CA LEU A 48 -2.61 6.49 -9.37
C LEU A 48 -2.92 7.40 -10.56
N LYS A 49 -1.94 7.64 -11.43
CA LYS A 49 -2.12 8.42 -12.67
C LYS A 49 -3.15 7.79 -13.59
N PHE A 50 -3.08 6.47 -13.79
CA PHE A 50 -4.05 5.76 -14.61
C PHE A 50 -5.48 5.95 -14.11
N GLU A 51 -5.71 5.74 -12.81
CA GLU A 51 -7.02 5.92 -12.17
C GLU A 51 -7.53 7.36 -12.28
N TYR A 52 -6.64 8.35 -12.11
CA TYR A 52 -7.01 9.75 -12.22
C TYR A 52 -7.34 10.15 -13.66
N GLU A 53 -6.50 9.79 -14.63
CA GLU A 53 -6.64 10.19 -16.03
C GLU A 53 -7.86 9.55 -16.71
N HIS A 54 -8.12 8.27 -16.41
CA HIS A 54 -9.12 7.47 -17.09
C HIS A 54 -10.45 7.40 -16.35
N ASN A 55 -10.42 7.34 -15.02
CA ASN A 55 -11.62 7.17 -14.20
C ASN A 55 -12.00 8.44 -13.42
N ARG A 56 -11.14 9.48 -13.42
CA ARG A 56 -11.32 10.70 -12.63
C ARG A 56 -11.47 10.41 -11.13
N VAL A 57 -10.81 9.34 -10.68
CA VAL A 57 -10.78 8.91 -9.28
C VAL A 57 -9.46 9.34 -8.66
N ILE A 58 -9.53 9.99 -7.51
CA ILE A 58 -8.37 10.23 -6.65
C ILE A 58 -8.37 9.14 -5.58
N ILE A 59 -7.32 8.32 -5.59
CA ILE A 59 -7.03 7.38 -4.50
C ILE A 59 -6.07 8.11 -3.57
N PRO A 60 -6.49 8.52 -2.36
CA PRO A 60 -5.75 9.52 -1.57
C PRO A 60 -4.40 9.02 -1.05
N TYR A 61 -4.23 7.71 -0.90
CA TYR A 61 -3.02 7.12 -0.35
C TYR A 61 -2.42 6.07 -1.26
N ALA A 62 -1.11 5.91 -1.14
CA ALA A 62 -0.40 4.76 -1.66
C ALA A 62 0.62 4.22 -0.68
N MET A 63 1.04 2.98 -0.88
CA MET A 63 2.02 2.32 -0.03
C MET A 63 3.02 1.48 -0.82
N THR A 64 4.27 1.51 -0.39
CA THR A 64 5.24 0.48 -0.76
C THR A 64 5.65 -0.28 0.48
N ALA A 65 5.71 -1.61 0.42
CA ALA A 65 6.19 -2.42 1.53
C ALA A 65 7.31 -3.36 1.08
N THR A 66 8.46 -3.24 1.74
CA THR A 66 9.58 -4.19 1.62
C THR A 66 9.86 -4.86 2.96
N ARG A 67 10.90 -5.69 3.03
CA ARG A 67 11.33 -6.31 4.31
C ARG A 67 11.98 -5.28 5.24
N GLU A 68 12.46 -4.18 4.70
CA GLU A 68 13.19 -3.13 5.39
C GLU A 68 12.23 -2.02 5.82
N GLU A 69 11.40 -1.54 4.89
CA GLU A 69 10.56 -0.38 5.11
C GLU A 69 9.16 -0.49 4.51
N ILE A 70 8.18 0.08 5.23
CA ILE A 70 6.86 0.43 4.73
C ILE A 70 6.83 1.94 4.55
N LYS A 71 6.53 2.41 3.35
CA LYS A 71 6.35 3.83 3.05
C LYS A 71 4.90 4.11 2.76
N ILE A 72 4.39 5.20 3.33
CA ILE A 72 3.05 5.72 3.05
C ILE A 72 3.20 7.03 2.29
N PHE A 73 2.37 7.20 1.27
CA PHE A 73 2.35 8.36 0.41
C PHE A 73 0.94 8.96 0.36
N GLN A 74 0.86 10.27 0.15
CA GLN A 74 -0.37 10.98 -0.18
C GLN A 74 -0.34 11.42 -1.65
N TRP A 75 -1.51 11.34 -2.29
CA TRP A 75 -1.71 11.72 -3.68
C TRP A 75 -2.88 12.69 -3.80
N ASP A 76 -2.63 13.85 -4.43
CA ASP A 76 -3.62 14.91 -4.62
C ASP A 76 -4.19 14.97 -6.06
N GLY A 77 -3.73 14.08 -6.96
CA GLY A 77 -4.05 14.13 -8.38
C GLY A 77 -2.90 14.63 -9.27
N GLU A 78 -1.84 15.19 -8.67
CA GLU A 78 -0.68 15.74 -9.37
C GLU A 78 0.65 15.29 -8.76
N THR A 79 0.77 15.31 -7.44
CA THR A 79 2.02 15.03 -6.71
C THR A 79 1.87 13.87 -5.75
N LEU A 80 2.86 12.96 -5.76
CA LEU A 80 2.96 11.85 -4.81
C LEU A 80 3.97 12.20 -3.72
N GLU A 81 3.49 12.54 -2.53
CA GLU A 81 4.33 12.95 -1.41
C GLU A 81 4.53 11.81 -0.42
N ASN A 82 5.77 11.55 -0.01
CA ASN A 82 6.05 10.59 1.06
C ASN A 82 5.73 11.23 2.42
N VAL A 83 4.80 10.64 3.16
CA VAL A 83 4.37 11.16 4.47
C VAL A 83 4.95 10.39 5.64
N TYR A 84 5.17 9.09 5.48
CA TYR A 84 5.79 8.26 6.51
C TYR A 84 6.69 7.18 5.92
N ILE A 85 7.73 6.85 6.68
CA ILE A 85 8.61 5.70 6.48
C ILE A 85 8.70 4.96 7.82
N PHE A 86 8.28 3.71 7.83
CA PHE A 86 8.33 2.85 9.00
C PHE A 86 9.27 1.68 8.74
N PRO A 87 10.18 1.35 9.66
CA PRO A 87 10.90 0.09 9.58
C PRO A 87 9.90 -1.08 9.63
N THR A 88 9.89 -1.96 8.64
CA THR A 88 8.86 -3.01 8.51
C THR A 88 8.81 -3.90 9.75
N HIS A 89 9.97 -4.17 10.37
CA HIS A 89 10.04 -4.98 11.58
C HIS A 89 9.34 -4.34 12.80
N GLU A 90 9.26 -3.02 12.91
CA GLU A 90 8.53 -2.35 13.99
C GLU A 90 7.02 -2.52 13.84
N VAL A 91 6.55 -2.80 12.62
CA VAL A 91 5.13 -3.00 12.32
C VAL A 91 4.78 -4.48 12.38
N LEU A 92 5.52 -5.32 11.66
CA LEU A 92 5.11 -6.71 11.41
C LEU A 92 5.53 -7.69 12.50
N SER A 93 6.42 -7.30 13.43
CA SER A 93 6.80 -8.18 14.55
C SER A 93 5.64 -8.43 15.53
N GLU A 94 4.65 -7.53 15.58
CA GLU A 94 3.42 -7.73 16.35
C GLU A 94 2.54 -8.85 15.77
N TYR A 95 2.71 -9.12 14.48
CA TYR A 95 1.98 -10.15 13.77
C TYR A 95 2.72 -11.48 13.75
N ASP A 96 4.05 -11.41 13.72
CA ASP A 96 4.98 -12.53 13.69
C ASP A 96 6.30 -12.17 14.40
N LEU A 97 6.49 -12.67 15.63
CA LEU A 97 7.68 -12.39 16.45
C LEU A 97 9.00 -12.85 15.81
N GLU A 98 8.95 -13.71 14.79
CA GLU A 98 10.11 -14.20 14.05
C GLU A 98 10.31 -13.48 12.71
N PHE A 99 9.54 -12.43 12.41
CA PHE A 99 9.57 -11.70 11.14
C PHE A 99 11.01 -11.36 10.71
N SER A 100 11.79 -10.74 11.60
CA SER A 100 13.18 -10.34 11.33
C SER A 100 14.19 -11.49 11.32
N LYS A 101 13.80 -12.69 11.76
CA LYS A 101 14.70 -13.84 11.95
C LYS A 101 14.66 -14.82 10.79
N LYS A 102 13.66 -14.72 9.91
CA LYS A 102 13.47 -15.65 8.79
C LYS A 102 13.47 -14.93 7.44
N ARG A 103 13.74 -15.70 6.40
CA ARG A 103 13.48 -15.25 5.04
C ARG A 103 11.98 -15.27 4.80
N ILE A 104 11.46 -14.16 4.29
CA ILE A 104 10.03 -13.99 4.02
C ILE A 104 9.82 -13.97 2.52
N PHE A 105 8.83 -14.73 2.07
CA PHE A 105 8.37 -14.69 0.69
C PHE A 105 7.34 -13.57 0.51
N GLU A 106 7.21 -13.09 -0.72
CA GLU A 106 6.37 -11.94 -1.11
C GLU A 106 4.93 -12.11 -0.64
N TYR A 107 4.29 -13.23 -0.97
CA TYR A 107 2.94 -13.56 -0.53
C TYR A 107 2.75 -13.53 1.01
N TYR A 108 3.78 -13.94 1.76
CA TYR A 108 3.71 -13.90 3.22
C TYR A 108 3.84 -12.46 3.74
N LEU A 109 4.68 -11.63 3.10
CA LEU A 109 4.76 -10.20 3.40
C LEU A 109 3.41 -9.52 3.11
N GLU A 110 2.80 -9.79 1.96
CA GLU A 110 1.47 -9.29 1.60
C GLU A 110 0.43 -9.65 2.65
N THR A 111 0.40 -10.91 3.10
CA THR A 111 -0.53 -11.38 4.13
C THR A 111 -0.35 -10.64 5.46
N LEU A 112 0.89 -10.38 5.89
CA LEU A 112 1.16 -9.64 7.12
C LEU A 112 0.78 -8.17 7.00
N VAL A 113 1.06 -7.55 5.85
CA VAL A 113 0.70 -6.14 5.58
C VAL A 113 -0.82 -5.97 5.48
N GLU A 114 -1.54 -6.89 4.82
CA GLU A 114 -3.00 -6.92 4.81
C GLU A 114 -3.56 -7.06 6.22
N GLY A 115 -3.00 -7.98 7.02
CA GLY A 115 -3.39 -8.19 8.41
C GLY A 115 -3.22 -6.92 9.27
N TRP A 116 -2.14 -6.18 9.04
CA TRP A 116 -1.89 -4.88 9.70
C TRP A 116 -2.88 -3.80 9.28
N LEU A 117 -3.16 -3.65 7.98
CA LEU A 117 -4.16 -2.70 7.49
C LEU A 117 -5.55 -3.01 8.07
N ARG A 118 -5.90 -4.29 8.16
CA ARG A 118 -7.15 -4.73 8.79
C ARG A 118 -7.19 -4.46 10.30
N ASP A 119 -6.06 -4.60 10.99
CA ASP A 119 -5.98 -4.28 12.41
C ASP A 119 -6.14 -2.77 12.65
N LEU A 120 -5.54 -1.93 11.79
CA LEU A 120 -5.77 -0.48 11.79
C LEU A 120 -7.25 -0.13 11.56
N ALA A 121 -7.96 -0.89 10.71
CA ALA A 121 -9.35 -0.61 10.37
C ALA A 121 -10.34 -0.93 11.49
N TYR A 122 -10.15 -2.08 12.18
CA TYR A 122 -11.16 -2.58 13.11
C TYR A 122 -10.60 -3.32 14.35
N HIS A 123 -9.31 -3.14 14.68
CA HIS A 123 -8.68 -3.60 15.92
C HIS A 123 -8.92 -5.10 16.23
N TRP A 124 -8.84 -5.96 15.21
CA TRP A 124 -9.18 -7.37 15.38
C TRP A 124 -8.14 -8.16 16.17
N LYS A 125 -6.88 -7.72 16.16
CA LYS A 125 -5.75 -8.39 16.81
C LYS A 125 -5.23 -7.62 18.00
N THR A 126 -5.06 -6.31 17.86
CA THR A 126 -4.49 -5.47 18.92
C THR A 126 -5.38 -4.28 19.25
N GLU A 127 -5.40 -3.89 20.51
CA GLU A 127 -6.10 -2.66 20.93
C GLU A 127 -5.43 -1.40 20.37
N ASN A 128 -4.12 -1.45 20.14
CA ASN A 128 -3.33 -0.35 19.59
C ASN A 128 -2.39 -0.88 18.49
N PRO A 129 -2.87 -0.98 17.23
CA PRO A 129 -2.06 -1.45 16.13
C PRO A 129 -0.80 -0.62 15.97
N PRO A 130 0.32 -1.24 15.52
CA PRO A 130 1.54 -0.52 15.25
C PRO A 130 1.29 0.66 14.31
N LYS A 131 1.84 1.83 14.66
CA LYS A 131 1.74 3.10 13.91
C LYS A 131 0.33 3.70 13.80
N LEU A 132 -0.60 3.29 14.67
CA LEU A 132 -1.96 3.84 14.73
C LEU A 132 -1.97 5.37 14.85
N GLN A 133 -1.20 5.94 15.78
CA GLN A 133 -1.22 7.38 16.07
C GLN A 133 -0.70 8.21 14.89
N GLU A 134 0.40 7.78 14.27
CA GLU A 134 0.96 8.42 13.08
C GLU A 134 -0.06 8.43 11.93
N LEU A 135 -0.74 7.31 11.69
CA LEU A 135 -1.70 7.20 10.60
C LEU A 135 -3.04 7.92 10.88
N GLN A 136 -3.41 8.10 12.15
CA GLN A 136 -4.53 8.97 12.54
C GLN A 136 -4.23 10.45 12.26
N GLN A 137 -2.98 10.91 12.44
CA GLN A 137 -2.62 12.32 12.21
C GLN A 137 -2.86 12.78 10.77
N ILE A 138 -2.73 11.87 9.81
CA ILE A 138 -2.99 12.14 8.39
C ILE A 138 -4.43 11.84 7.98
N GLY A 139 -5.27 11.31 8.87
CA GLY A 139 -6.67 10.96 8.56
C GLY A 139 -6.82 9.63 7.82
N PHE A 140 -5.80 8.76 7.79
CA PHE A 140 -5.85 7.49 7.08
C PHE A 140 -6.80 6.50 7.78
N VAL A 141 -6.61 6.33 9.10
CA VAL A 141 -7.29 5.32 9.91
C VAL A 141 -8.79 5.59 10.00
N GLU A 142 -9.19 6.85 10.13
CA GLU A 142 -10.59 7.27 10.28
C GLU A 142 -11.43 6.91 9.07
N ASN A 143 -10.81 6.87 7.89
CA ASN A 143 -11.46 6.56 6.62
C ASN A 143 -11.40 5.08 6.28
N LEU A 144 -10.38 4.36 6.74
CA LEU A 144 -10.13 2.95 6.44
C LEU A 144 -11.26 2.05 6.94
N ALA A 145 -11.73 1.16 6.07
CA ALA A 145 -12.78 0.17 6.38
C ALA A 145 -12.31 -1.27 6.22
N ASP A 146 -11.57 -1.58 5.14
CA ASP A 146 -11.03 -2.91 4.88
C ASP A 146 -9.84 -2.86 3.92
N ALA A 147 -9.08 -3.95 3.84
CA ALA A 147 -8.00 -4.15 2.89
C ALA A 147 -7.93 -5.61 2.40
N ALA A 148 -7.56 -5.82 1.13
CA ALA A 148 -7.41 -7.15 0.54
C ALA A 148 -6.42 -7.16 -0.64
N GLN A 149 -5.79 -8.31 -0.86
CA GLN A 149 -4.96 -8.63 -2.03
C GLN A 149 -5.80 -8.87 -3.28
#